data_AF-A0A0S2I2C1-F1
#
_entry.id   AF-A0A0S2I2C1-F1
#
_cell.length_a   1.000
_cell.length_b   1.000
_cell.length_c   1.000
_cell.angle_alpha   90.00
_cell.angle_beta   90.00
_cell.angle_gamma   90.00
#
_symmetry.space_group_name_H-M   'P 1'
#
loop_
_entity.id
_entity.type
_entity.pdbx_description
1 polymer ?
#
loop_
_entity_poly.entity_id
_entity_poly.type
_entity_poly.pdbx_seq_one_letter_code
_entity_poly.pdbx_strand_id
1 'polypeptide(L)'
;MKNSKTLTAAIFIALLMNTTSSFAFPAISATANSDQELYTAIEQLVQFPAELTSRSESAHVYTTFKVNEEGWIEVEDVQGKKAFADYIKKQMELISVENPDLYGKTYRIKIKFDFQEK
;
A
#
# COMPACT_ATOMS: atom_id res chain seq x y z
N MET A 1 31.40 -14.16 12.09
CA MET A 1 30.08 -14.67 11.67
C MET A 1 29.04 -13.68 12.21
N LYS A 2 28.41 -12.89 11.33
CA LYS A 2 27.44 -11.86 11.72
C LYS A 2 26.07 -12.52 11.77
N ASN A 3 25.49 -12.58 12.96
CA ASN A 3 24.20 -13.19 13.21
C ASN A 3 23.08 -12.35 12.56
N SER A 4 22.61 -12.77 11.39
CA SER A 4 21.41 -12.22 10.78
C SER A 4 20.21 -12.69 11.60
N LYS A 5 19.74 -11.87 12.53
CA LYS A 5 18.40 -12.01 13.10
C LYS A 5 17.42 -11.56 12.02
N THR A 6 16.98 -12.49 11.17
CA THR A 6 15.79 -12.30 10.35
C THR A 6 14.61 -12.22 11.30
N LEU A 7 14.29 -11.00 11.75
CA LEU A 7 13.06 -10.73 12.48
C LEU A 7 11.94 -10.78 11.44
N THR A 8 11.30 -11.94 11.31
CA THR A 8 10.09 -12.08 10.51
C THR A 8 9.01 -11.25 11.20
N ALA A 9 8.84 -10.00 10.77
CA ALA A 9 7.74 -9.15 11.22
C ALA A 9 6.43 -9.84 10.80
N ALA A 10 5.67 -10.34 11.76
CA ALA A 10 4.35 -10.90 11.52
C ALA A 10 3.38 -9.74 11.34
N ILE A 11 3.16 -9.34 10.09
CA ILE A 11 2.17 -8.32 9.73
C ILE A 11 0.79 -8.99 9.82
N PHE A 12 -0.04 -8.52 10.75
CA PHE A 12 -1.46 -8.89 10.80
C PHE A 12 -2.23 -7.96 9.88
N ILE A 13 -2.60 -8.46 8.71
CA ILE A 13 -3.54 -7.78 7.80
C ILE A 13 -4.94 -8.24 8.21
N ALA A 14 -5.75 -7.34 8.78
CA ALA A 14 -7.15 -7.62 9.05
C ALA A 14 -8.00 -7.05 7.91
N LEU A 15 -8.70 -7.94 7.21
CA LEU A 15 -9.56 -7.56 6.09
C LEU A 15 -10.95 -7.20 6.62
N LEU A 16 -11.28 -5.90 6.67
CA LEU A 16 -12.60 -5.44 7.09
C LEU A 16 -13.57 -5.56 5.91
N MET A 17 -14.34 -6.66 5.90
CA MET A 17 -15.40 -6.89 4.93
C MET A 17 -16.66 -6.09 5.34
N ASN A 18 -16.84 -4.89 4.78
CA ASN A 18 -18.09 -4.16 4.92
C ASN A 18 -19.15 -4.81 4.01
N THR A 19 -20.15 -5.46 4.60
CA THR A 19 -21.18 -6.27 3.90
C THR A 19 -22.28 -5.46 3.19
N THR A 20 -21.99 -4.24 2.75
CA THR A 20 -22.96 -3.45 1.96
C THR A 20 -22.72 -3.64 0.46
N SER A 21 -23.71 -4.26 -0.18
CA SER A 21 -23.74 -4.62 -1.59
C SER A 21 -23.63 -3.42 -2.53
N SER A 22 -22.46 -3.24 -3.16
CA SER A 22 -22.21 -2.73 -4.52
C SER A 22 -20.76 -2.22 -4.58
N PHE A 23 -19.83 -3.05 -5.07
CA PHE A 23 -18.42 -2.71 -5.33
C PHE A 23 -17.67 -1.97 -4.20
N ALA A 24 -17.84 -2.38 -2.94
CA ALA A 24 -16.93 -1.98 -1.88
C ALA A 24 -15.72 -2.93 -1.89
N PHE A 25 -14.61 -2.51 -2.52
CA PHE A 25 -13.33 -3.17 -2.30
C PHE A 25 -13.03 -3.11 -0.79
N PRO A 26 -12.57 -4.21 -0.17
CA PRO A 26 -12.40 -4.28 1.28
C PRO A 26 -11.42 -3.21 1.74
N ALA A 27 -11.81 -2.42 2.74
CA ALA A 27 -10.86 -1.59 3.46
C ALA A 27 -9.92 -2.53 4.21
N ILE A 28 -8.62 -2.35 3.98
CA ILE A 28 -7.59 -3.22 4.52
C ILE A 28 -6.98 -2.50 5.70
N SER A 29 -7.17 -3.01 6.92
CA SER A 29 -6.43 -2.47 8.04
C SER A 29 -5.07 -3.15 8.13
N ALA A 30 -4.03 -2.34 8.11
CA ALA A 30 -2.67 -2.77 8.39
C ALA A 30 -2.29 -2.24 9.76
N THR A 31 -2.06 -3.14 10.72
CA THR A 31 -1.43 -2.79 11.99
C THR A 31 0.07 -2.57 11.74
N ALA A 32 0.42 -1.41 11.19
CA ALA A 32 1.81 -1.01 11.01
C ALA A 32 2.32 -0.30 12.27
N ASN A 33 3.17 -0.98 13.05
CA ASN A 33 3.73 -0.43 14.29
C ASN A 33 5.00 0.41 14.05
N SER A 34 5.47 0.48 12.81
CA SER A 34 6.64 1.26 12.40
C SER A 34 6.54 1.70 10.94
N ASP A 35 7.32 2.71 10.56
CA ASP A 35 7.42 3.18 9.16
C ASP A 35 7.74 2.02 8.21
N GLN A 36 8.61 1.08 8.64
CA GLN A 36 9.00 -0.08 7.84
C GLN A 36 7.86 -1.08 7.64
N GLU A 37 7.04 -1.31 8.67
CA GLU A 37 5.85 -2.15 8.56
C GLU A 37 4.80 -1.53 7.64
N LEU A 38 4.66 -0.20 7.69
CA LEU A 38 3.77 0.55 6.79
C LEU A 38 4.21 0.40 5.33
N TYR A 39 5.51 0.55 5.04
CA TYR A 39 6.05 0.34 3.70
C TYR A 39 5.80 -1.09 3.21
N THR A 40 6.06 -2.09 4.06
CA THR A 40 5.87 -3.50 3.70
C THR A 40 4.39 -3.81 3.47
N ALA A 41 3.49 -3.28 4.29
CA ALA A 41 2.05 -3.43 4.10
C ALA A 41 1.62 -2.82 2.75
N ILE A 42 2.05 -1.61 2.43
CA ILE A 42 1.70 -0.99 1.15
C ILE A 42 2.23 -1.81 -0.04
N GLU A 43 3.45 -2.35 0.03
CA GLU A 43 3.97 -3.23 -1.03
C GLU A 43 3.15 -4.54 -1.18
N GLN A 44 2.67 -5.11 -0.08
CA GLN A 44 1.85 -6.33 -0.11
C GLN A 44 0.43 -6.11 -0.63
N LEU A 45 -0.12 -4.92 -0.41
CA LEU A 45 -1.48 -4.54 -0.82
C LEU A 45 -1.51 -4.00 -2.24
N VAL A 46 -0.50 -3.23 -2.63
CA VAL A 46 -0.32 -2.70 -3.98
C VAL A 46 0.43 -3.70 -4.84
N GLN A 47 -0.24 -4.81 -5.15
CA GLN A 47 0.29 -5.82 -6.06
C GLN A 47 0.18 -5.39 -7.52
N PHE A 48 0.87 -6.09 -8.42
CA PHE A 48 0.79 -5.79 -9.85
C PHE A 48 -0.66 -5.95 -10.34
N PRO A 49 -1.30 -4.90 -10.89
CA PRO A 49 -2.69 -4.98 -11.31
C PRO A 49 -2.86 -5.90 -12.52
N ALA A 50 -3.69 -6.94 -12.36
CA ALA A 50 -3.94 -7.95 -13.40
C ALA A 50 -4.37 -7.35 -14.75
N GLU A 51 -5.09 -6.22 -14.72
CA GLU A 51 -5.53 -5.48 -15.90
C GLU A 51 -4.36 -4.91 -16.72
N LEU A 52 -3.26 -4.54 -16.05
CA LEU A 52 -2.06 -4.00 -16.72
C LEU A 52 -1.08 -5.10 -17.14
N THR A 53 -1.30 -6.35 -16.72
CA THR A 53 -0.46 -7.50 -17.12
C THR A 53 -0.54 -7.73 -18.63
N SER A 54 -1.71 -7.47 -19.23
CA SER A 54 -1.93 -7.52 -20.68
C SER A 54 -1.10 -6.51 -21.48
N ARG A 55 -0.58 -5.47 -20.83
CA ARG A 55 0.24 -4.43 -21.46
C ARG A 55 1.73 -4.76 -21.43
N SER A 56 2.15 -5.78 -20.68
CA SER A 56 3.56 -6.15 -20.49
C SER A 56 4.44 -4.98 -20.06
N GLU A 57 3.89 -4.05 -19.27
CA GLU A 57 4.56 -2.82 -18.88
C GLU A 57 5.08 -2.89 -17.44
N SER A 58 6.37 -2.67 -17.25
CA SER A 58 6.92 -2.30 -15.94
C SER A 58 6.77 -0.81 -15.70
N ALA A 59 6.65 -0.42 -14.42
CA ALA A 59 6.51 0.98 -14.02
C ALA A 59 7.13 1.25 -12.66
N HIS A 60 7.66 2.46 -12.51
CA HIS A 60 8.01 3.02 -11.21
C HIS A 60 7.04 4.16 -10.92
N VAL A 61 6.45 4.15 -9.73
CA VAL A 61 5.53 5.20 -9.30
C VAL A 61 5.99 5.72 -7.95
N TYR A 62 6.14 7.04 -7.85
CA TYR A 62 6.36 7.70 -6.57
C TYR A 62 5.02 8.17 -6.02
N THR A 63 4.74 7.85 -4.76
CA THR A 63 3.51 8.25 -4.10
C THR A 63 3.83 8.97 -2.82
N THR A 64 3.24 10.15 -2.65
CA THR A 64 3.25 10.92 -1.40
C THR A 64 1.87 10.80 -0.77
N PHE A 65 1.83 10.47 0.52
CA PHE A 65 0.58 10.29 1.25
C PHE A 65 0.74 10.68 2.71
N LYS A 66 -0.37 11.03 3.34
CA LYS A 66 -0.47 11.35 4.75
C LYS A 66 -1.31 10.29 5.46
N VAL A 67 -0.96 9.92 6.68
CA VAL A 67 -1.90 9.22 7.57
C VAL A 67 -2.68 10.28 8.33
N ASN A 68 -3.99 10.35 8.16
CA ASN A 68 -4.81 11.35 8.84
C ASN A 68 -5.02 11.00 10.32
N GLU A 69 -5.69 11.89 11.06
CA GLU A 69 -5.93 11.72 12.51
C GLU A 69 -6.87 10.54 12.83
N GLU A 70 -7.59 10.02 11.83
CA GLU A 70 -8.45 8.84 11.94
C GLU A 70 -7.71 7.54 11.58
N GLY A 71 -6.42 7.64 11.23
CA GLY A 71 -5.60 6.50 10.83
C GLY A 71 -5.74 6.10 9.36
N TRP A 72 -6.47 6.85 8.52
CA TRP A 72 -6.60 6.53 7.10
C TRP A 72 -5.47 7.14 6.27
N ILE A 73 -5.07 6.43 5.21
CA ILE A 73 -4.14 6.97 4.22
C ILE A 73 -4.87 7.93 3.26
N GLU A 74 -4.40 9.17 3.20
CA GLU A 74 -4.79 10.19 2.24
C GLU A 74 -3.67 10.40 1.22
N VAL A 75 -3.93 10.09 -0.05
CA VAL A 75 -2.93 10.23 -1.11
C VAL A 75 -2.88 11.68 -1.60
N GLU A 76 -1.75 12.34 -1.40
CA GLU A 76 -1.53 13.74 -1.77
C GLU A 76 -1.05 13.88 -3.22
N ASP A 77 -0.11 13.04 -3.64
CA ASP A 77 0.50 13.10 -4.97
C ASP A 77 0.93 11.73 -5.46
N VAL A 78 0.79 11.47 -6.77
CA VAL A 78 1.21 10.24 -7.42
C VAL A 78 1.88 10.56 -8.74
N GLN A 79 3.19 10.28 -8.83
CA GLN A 79 4.02 10.56 -9.99
C GLN A 79 4.40 9.25 -10.69
N GLY A 80 3.88 9.07 -11.90
CA GLY A 80 4.18 7.89 -12.72
C GLY A 80 3.25 7.80 -13.92
N LYS A 81 3.27 6.64 -14.59
CA LYS A 81 2.33 6.35 -15.67
C LYS A 81 0.90 6.38 -15.13
N LYS A 82 0.01 7.10 -15.82
CA LYS A 82 -1.36 7.36 -15.37
C LYS A 82 -2.12 6.11 -14.92
N ALA A 83 -2.04 5.00 -15.67
CA ALA A 83 -2.75 3.77 -15.32
C ALA A 83 -2.31 3.18 -13.97
N PHE A 84 -1.00 3.20 -13.69
CA PHE A 84 -0.45 2.73 -12.41
C PHE A 84 -0.71 3.74 -11.29
N ALA A 85 -0.68 5.03 -11.59
CA ALA A 85 -0.98 6.09 -10.63
C ALA A 85 -2.44 6.03 -10.15
N ASP A 86 -3.38 5.89 -11.09
CA ASP A 86 -4.82 5.75 -10.79
C ASP A 86 -5.11 4.47 -9.99
N TYR A 87 -4.40 3.37 -10.29
CA TYR A 87 -4.48 2.13 -9.51
C TYR A 87 -3.98 2.31 -8.08
N ILE A 88 -2.78 2.89 -7.90
CA ILE A 88 -2.20 3.12 -6.57
C ILE A 88 -3.10 3.98 -5.71
N LYS A 89 -3.62 5.08 -6.27
CA LYS A 89 -4.50 5.98 -5.53
C LYS A 89 -5.71 5.23 -4.96
N LYS A 90 -6.38 4.42 -5.78
CA LYS A 90 -7.52 3.61 -5.36
C LYS A 90 -7.19 2.58 -4.29
N GLN A 91 -6.01 1.95 -4.35
CA GLN A 91 -5.63 0.93 -3.37
C GLN A 91 -5.22 1.55 -2.03
N MET A 92 -4.46 2.65 -2.08
CA MET A 92 -3.91 3.26 -0.87
C MET A 92 -4.99 3.93 -0.02
N GLU A 93 -6.01 4.53 -0.62
CA GLU A 93 -7.15 5.11 0.12
C GLU A 93 -7.97 4.06 0.89
N LEU A 94 -7.77 2.76 0.64
CA LEU A 94 -8.42 1.67 1.38
C LEU A 94 -7.62 1.21 2.59
N ILE A 95 -6.43 1.77 2.82
CA ILE A 95 -5.54 1.35 3.90
C ILE A 95 -5.81 2.19 5.14
N SER A 96 -6.18 1.52 6.23
CA SER A 96 -6.13 2.11 7.57
C SER A 96 -4.90 1.63 8.34
N VAL A 97 -4.36 2.54 9.14
CA VAL A 97 -3.21 2.40 10.02
C VAL A 97 -3.74 2.48 11.43
N GLU A 98 -3.46 1.46 12.24
CA GLU A 98 -3.98 1.40 13.61
C GLU A 98 -3.04 2.04 14.64
N ASN A 99 -1.78 2.31 14.26
CA ASN A 99 -0.78 2.88 15.16
C ASN A 99 -0.91 4.42 15.21
N PRO A 100 -1.34 5.01 16.35
CA PRO A 100 -1.51 6.45 16.48
C PRO A 100 -0.22 7.25 16.34
N ASP A 101 0.94 6.64 16.60
CA ASP A 101 2.24 7.30 16.44
C ASP A 101 2.54 7.66 14.98
N LEU A 102 1.81 7.07 14.04
CA LEU A 102 1.96 7.34 12.61
C LEU A 102 0.99 8.43 12.11
N TYR A 103 0.03 8.85 12.93
CA TYR A 103 -1.00 9.81 12.52
C TYR A 103 -0.42 11.21 12.35
N GLY A 104 -0.98 11.96 11.40
CA GLY A 104 -0.52 13.29 11.03
C GLY A 104 0.79 13.31 10.20
N LYS A 105 1.49 12.17 10.06
CA LYS A 105 2.76 12.09 9.33
C LYS A 105 2.55 11.91 7.83
N THR A 106 3.45 12.53 7.06
CA THR A 106 3.52 12.42 5.60
C THR A 106 4.70 11.55 5.20
N TYR A 107 4.47 10.66 4.25
CA TYR A 107 5.44 9.71 3.73
C TYR A 107 5.56 9.81 2.22
N ARG A 108 6.71 9.40 1.69
CA ARG A 108 6.93 9.26 0.26
C ARG A 108 7.53 7.90 -0.04
N ILE A 109 6.86 7.13 -0.89
CA ILE A 109 7.28 5.79 -1.31
C ILE A 109 7.54 5.73 -2.79
N LYS A 110 8.41 4.78 -3.18
CA LYS A 110 8.58 4.38 -4.57
C LYS A 110 8.09 2.95 -4.73
N ILE A 111 6.95 2.78 -5.38
CA ILE A 111 6.40 1.48 -5.72
C ILE A 111 6.95 1.06 -7.08
N LYS A 112 7.47 -0.15 -7.16
CA LYS A 112 7.97 -0.75 -8.40
C LYS A 112 7.06 -1.87 -8.85
N PHE A 113 6.59 -1.76 -10.08
CA PHE A 113 5.87 -2.81 -10.78
C PHE A 113 6.83 -3.42 -11.79
N ASP A 114 7.33 -4.62 -11.50
CA ASP A 114 8.14 -5.38 -12.43
C ASP A 114 7.25 -6.42 -13.10
N PHE A 115 6.97 -6.23 -14.39
CA PHE A 115 6.33 -7.26 -15.20
C PHE A 115 7.30 -8.45 -15.33
N GLN A 116 6.84 -9.63 -14.96
CA GLN A 116 7.57 -10.88 -15.14
C GLN A 116 6.81 -11.69 -16.20
N GLU A 117 7.45 -11.97 -17.35
CA GLU A 117 6.94 -12.98 -18.28
C GLU A 117 6.94 -14.34 -17.55
N LYS A 118 5.80 -15.02 -17.56
CA LYS A 118 5.67 -16.39 -17.05
C LYS A 118 6.07 -17.40 -18.11
#